data_AF-A0A842XFH7-F1
#
_entry.id   AF-A0A842XFH7-F1
#
_cell.length_a   1.000
_cell.length_b   1.000
_cell.length_c   1.000
_cell.angle_alpha   90.00
_cell.angle_beta   90.00
_cell.angle_gamma   90.00
#
_symmetry.space_group_name_H-M   'P 1'
#
loop_
_entity.id
_entity.type
_entity.pdbx_description
1 polymer ?
#
loop_
_entity_poly.entity_id
_entity_poly.type
_entity_poly.pdbx_seq_one_letter_code
_entity_poly.pdbx_strand_id
1 'polypeptide(L)'
;MKEAMFYERLGDNVVRCNLCGHRCRITDSKRGICAVRENRSGTLYSLVYGKVVARAVDPIEKKPLFHFLPGSRAYSIATVGCNFRCGNCQNFEISQMPKDRKIILGQDVSPEEIVMAAKRNNCESIAYTYTEPTIFFEYAYDTAKLARKEGIKNVFVTNGYITEEALVEIKPYLDAANIDLKSFSEDFYRKNCGARLKPVLDSIRLHKSLGIWIEITTLIIPTLNDSEEELRK
;
A
#
# COMPACT_ATOMS: atom_id res chain seq x y z
N MET A 1 -0.53 15.94 -7.53
CA MET A 1 0.91 15.69 -7.31
C MET A 1 1.32 16.31 -5.99
N LYS A 2 2.16 15.65 -5.21
CA LYS A 2 2.61 16.07 -3.87
C LYS A 2 4.08 15.71 -3.70
N GLU A 3 4.88 16.54 -3.02
CA GLU A 3 6.25 16.15 -2.67
C GLU A 3 6.21 14.87 -1.82
N ALA A 4 7.10 13.94 -2.15
CA ALA A 4 7.22 12.66 -1.50
C ALA A 4 7.79 12.78 -0.08
N MET A 5 7.25 12.03 0.86
CA MET A 5 7.92 11.71 2.12
C MET A 5 8.93 10.58 1.91
N PHE A 6 9.86 10.44 2.87
CA PHE A 6 10.86 9.37 2.95
C PHE A 6 11.75 9.26 1.71
N TYR A 7 12.53 10.29 1.44
CA TYR A 7 13.62 10.21 0.48
C TYR A 7 14.82 11.04 0.94
N GLU A 8 16.00 10.67 0.47
CA GLU A 8 17.23 11.45 0.65
C GLU A 8 17.78 11.88 -0.70
N ARG A 9 18.42 13.05 -0.74
CA ARG A 9 19.14 13.56 -1.91
C ARG A 9 20.56 13.01 -1.86
N LEU A 10 21.00 12.38 -2.95
CA LEU A 10 22.32 11.75 -3.05
C LEU A 10 23.35 12.60 -3.81
N GLY A 11 22.99 13.81 -4.27
CA GLY A 11 23.78 14.61 -5.21
C GLY A 11 23.38 14.38 -6.67
N ASP A 12 23.82 15.27 -7.57
CA ASP A 12 23.58 15.19 -9.03
C ASP A 12 22.12 14.96 -9.44
N ASN A 13 21.19 15.62 -8.75
CA ASN A 13 19.74 15.44 -8.91
C ASN A 13 19.27 13.97 -8.76
N VAL A 14 20.02 13.12 -8.05
CA VAL A 14 19.63 11.74 -7.73
C VAL A 14 19.02 11.68 -6.34
N VAL A 15 17.97 10.89 -6.19
CA VAL A 15 17.32 10.63 -4.89
C VAL A 15 17.30 9.14 -4.57
N ARG A 16 17.31 8.79 -3.28
CA ARG A 16 16.96 7.45 -2.80
C ARG A 16 15.60 7.52 -2.10
N CYS A 17 14.62 6.82 -2.66
CA CYS A 17 13.30 6.67 -2.05
C CYS A 17 13.35 5.59 -0.98
N ASN A 18 13.07 5.95 0.27
CA ASN A 18 13.10 5.09 1.46
C ASN A 18 11.71 4.63 1.92
N LEU A 19 10.66 4.87 1.14
CA LEU A 19 9.28 4.54 1.50
C LEU A 19 8.96 3.03 1.60
N CYS A 20 9.62 2.20 0.78
CA CYS A 20 9.38 0.75 0.75
C CYS A 20 10.69 -0.03 0.64
N GLY A 21 10.65 -1.33 0.90
CA GLY A 21 11.82 -2.23 0.95
C GLY A 21 12.66 -2.36 -0.34
N HIS A 22 12.24 -1.71 -1.44
CA HIS A 22 13.04 -1.58 -2.65
C HIS A 22 14.15 -0.55 -2.55
N ARG A 23 13.98 0.46 -1.68
CA ARG A 23 14.94 1.57 -1.50
C ARG A 23 15.48 2.15 -2.82
N CYS A 24 14.58 2.43 -3.78
CA CYS A 24 14.94 2.77 -5.15
C CYS A 24 15.88 3.99 -5.21
N ARG A 25 16.99 3.86 -5.95
CA ARG A 25 17.80 4.99 -6.41
C ARG A 25 17.23 5.51 -7.73
N ILE A 26 16.78 6.76 -7.75
CA ILE A 26 16.02 7.35 -8.87
C ILE A 26 16.80 8.56 -9.38
N THR A 27 17.32 8.48 -10.61
CA THR A 27 17.98 9.61 -11.28
C THR A 27 16.96 10.66 -11.73
N ASP A 28 17.43 11.84 -12.14
CA ASP A 28 16.57 12.91 -12.59
C ASP A 28 15.61 12.48 -13.72
N SER A 29 14.39 13.00 -13.69
CA SER A 29 13.29 12.70 -14.64
C SER A 29 12.92 11.20 -14.75
N LYS A 30 13.34 10.36 -13.81
CA LYS A 30 12.96 8.94 -13.74
C LYS A 30 11.96 8.68 -12.61
N ARG A 31 11.35 7.50 -12.68
CA ARG A 31 10.41 7.00 -11.67
C ARG A 31 11.00 5.81 -10.92
N GLY A 32 10.56 5.64 -9.66
CA GLY A 32 10.81 4.42 -8.91
C GLY A 32 10.11 3.22 -9.50
N ILE A 33 10.38 2.02 -8.96
CA ILE A 33 9.81 0.76 -9.49
C ILE A 33 8.28 0.75 -9.49
N CYS A 34 7.62 1.49 -8.57
CA CYS A 34 6.16 1.61 -8.55
C CYS A 34 5.58 2.45 -9.71
N ALA A 35 6.44 3.13 -10.48
CA ALA A 35 6.10 4.00 -11.61
C ALA A 35 5.18 5.20 -11.28
N VAL A 36 5.02 5.53 -10.00
CA VAL A 36 4.18 6.66 -9.53
C VAL A 36 4.91 7.65 -8.63
N ARG A 37 6.20 7.38 -8.33
CA ARG A 37 7.08 8.32 -7.62
C ARG A 37 8.16 8.77 -8.57
N GLU A 38 8.18 10.05 -8.91
CA GLU A 38 9.01 10.64 -9.96
C GLU A 38 9.97 11.65 -9.37
N ASN A 39 11.25 11.54 -9.71
CA ASN A 39 12.25 12.53 -9.35
C ASN A 39 12.24 13.66 -10.38
N ARG A 40 12.12 14.89 -9.90
CA ARG A 40 12.21 16.12 -10.69
C ARG A 40 13.25 17.04 -10.06
N SER A 41 14.42 17.13 -10.69
CA SER A 41 15.52 18.00 -10.29
C SER A 41 15.93 17.80 -8.83
N GLY A 42 16.06 16.55 -8.39
CA GLY A 42 16.46 16.20 -7.03
C GLY A 42 15.35 16.26 -5.98
N THR A 43 14.10 16.50 -6.39
CA THR A 43 12.91 16.43 -5.51
C THR A 43 12.01 15.30 -5.96
N LEU A 44 11.71 14.37 -5.05
CA LEU A 44 10.83 13.25 -5.35
C LEU A 44 9.36 13.67 -5.17
N TYR A 45 8.50 13.28 -6.10
CA TYR A 45 7.07 13.59 -6.07
C TYR A 45 6.23 12.33 -6.18
N SER A 46 5.15 12.25 -5.40
CA SER A 46 4.05 11.33 -5.62
C SER A 46 3.13 11.89 -6.71
N LEU A 47 3.01 11.16 -7.82
CA LEU A 47 2.16 11.52 -8.95
C LEU A 47 0.68 11.20 -8.70
N VAL A 48 0.40 10.36 -7.71
CA VAL A 48 -0.93 9.78 -7.45
C VAL A 48 -1.67 10.41 -6.26
N TYR A 49 -1.10 11.44 -5.63
CA TYR A 49 -1.80 12.16 -4.56
C TYR A 49 -3.13 12.73 -5.07
N GLY A 50 -4.24 12.30 -4.45
CA GLY A 50 -5.59 12.68 -4.83
C GLY A 50 -6.12 12.02 -6.11
N LYS A 51 -5.40 11.08 -6.73
CA LYS A 51 -5.79 10.44 -8.01
C LYS A 51 -6.44 9.09 -7.78
N VAL A 52 -7.72 9.09 -7.40
CA VAL A 52 -8.48 7.88 -7.08
C VAL A 52 -8.94 7.19 -8.36
N VAL A 53 -8.63 5.90 -8.51
CA VAL A 53 -9.09 5.08 -9.65
C VAL A 53 -10.14 4.05 -9.29
N ALA A 54 -10.24 3.69 -8.02
CA ALA A 54 -11.27 2.79 -7.53
C ALA A 54 -11.75 3.28 -6.16
N ARG A 55 -13.07 3.23 -5.97
CA ARG A 55 -13.71 3.43 -4.68
C ARG A 55 -14.94 2.54 -4.59
N ALA A 56 -15.16 1.95 -3.42
CA ALA A 56 -16.34 1.14 -3.17
C ALA A 56 -16.67 1.11 -1.67
N VAL A 57 -17.92 0.83 -1.33
CA VAL A 57 -18.28 0.46 0.03
C VAL A 57 -18.45 -1.05 0.08
N ASP A 58 -17.60 -1.70 0.85
CA ASP A 58 -17.56 -3.15 0.99
C ASP A 58 -17.64 -3.51 2.48
N PRO A 59 -18.12 -4.72 2.84
CA PRO A 59 -17.94 -5.25 4.19
C PRO A 59 -16.45 -5.40 4.52
N ILE A 60 -16.09 -5.23 5.80
CA ILE A 60 -14.70 -5.28 6.26
C ILE A 60 -14.04 -6.64 5.99
N GLU A 61 -14.83 -7.72 5.95
CA GLU A 61 -14.39 -9.09 5.66
C GLU A 61 -13.88 -9.24 4.23
N LYS A 62 -14.28 -8.35 3.31
CA LYS A 62 -13.71 -8.30 1.94
C LYS A 62 -12.29 -7.70 1.92
N LYS A 63 -11.84 -7.09 3.02
CA LYS A 63 -10.46 -6.61 3.25
C LYS A 63 -9.63 -7.63 4.04
N PRO A 64 -9.94 -8.92 3.86
CA PRO A 64 -9.76 -10.04 4.79
C PRO A 64 -9.47 -9.68 6.26
N LEU A 65 -10.30 -8.80 6.83
CA LEU A 65 -10.28 -8.48 8.25
C LEU A 65 -11.54 -9.06 8.88
N PHE A 66 -11.43 -10.28 9.43
CA PHE A 66 -12.57 -11.02 9.99
C PHE A 66 -12.78 -10.76 11.48
N HIS A 67 -11.75 -10.27 12.16
CA HIS A 67 -11.74 -10.07 13.61
C HIS A 67 -11.61 -8.59 13.98
N PHE A 68 -11.41 -7.72 13.00
CA PHE A 68 -11.43 -6.26 13.16
C PHE A 68 -12.76 -5.68 12.65
N LEU A 69 -13.57 -5.12 13.57
CA LEU A 69 -14.89 -4.53 13.28
C LEU A 69 -15.85 -5.46 12.50
N PRO A 70 -16.05 -6.72 12.92
CA PRO A 70 -16.86 -7.69 12.16
C PRO A 70 -18.29 -7.16 11.91
N GLY A 71 -18.77 -7.36 10.67
CA GLY A 71 -20.07 -6.89 10.19
C GLY A 71 -20.11 -5.41 9.78
N SER A 72 -19.05 -4.65 10.00
CA SER A 72 -18.97 -3.23 9.63
C SER A 72 -18.73 -3.01 8.13
N ARG A 73 -18.89 -1.77 7.68
CA ARG A 73 -18.61 -1.33 6.31
C ARG A 73 -17.32 -0.51 6.26
N ALA A 74 -16.53 -0.75 5.22
CA ALA A 74 -15.31 -0.02 4.91
C ALA A 74 -15.45 0.77 3.60
N TYR A 75 -15.12 2.07 3.62
CA TYR A 75 -14.98 2.88 2.42
C TYR A 75 -13.60 2.62 1.80
N SER A 76 -13.58 1.85 0.72
CA SER A 76 -12.34 1.41 0.07
C SER A 76 -11.89 2.41 -0.99
N ILE A 77 -10.59 2.67 -1.07
CA ILE A 77 -9.99 3.52 -2.10
C ILE A 77 -8.68 2.93 -2.63
N ALA A 78 -8.33 3.28 -3.87
CA ALA A 78 -7.03 3.00 -4.46
C ALA A 78 -6.59 4.07 -5.46
N THR A 79 -5.28 4.17 -5.63
CA THR A 79 -4.64 4.85 -6.76
C THR A 79 -3.99 3.82 -7.70
N VAL A 80 -3.53 4.27 -8.86
CA VAL A 80 -2.73 3.42 -9.77
C VAL A 80 -1.35 3.13 -9.20
N GLY A 81 -0.72 2.07 -9.72
CA GLY A 81 0.66 1.70 -9.41
C GLY A 81 0.77 0.69 -8.27
N CYS A 82 1.86 -0.06 -8.25
CA CYS A 82 2.19 -1.00 -7.18
C CYS A 82 3.70 -1.25 -7.19
N ASN A 83 4.29 -1.41 -6.00
CA ASN A 83 5.70 -1.73 -5.85
C ASN A 83 6.02 -3.23 -6.09
N PHE A 84 5.02 -4.09 -6.26
CA PHE A 84 5.16 -5.49 -6.68
C PHE A 84 4.71 -5.68 -8.14
N ARG A 85 5.04 -6.84 -8.73
CA ARG A 85 4.63 -7.30 -10.07
C ARG A 85 4.13 -8.75 -10.01
N CYS A 86 3.21 -9.04 -9.07
CA CYS A 86 2.67 -10.38 -8.85
C CYS A 86 2.09 -10.98 -10.13
N GLY A 87 2.52 -12.20 -10.51
CA GLY A 87 1.98 -12.91 -11.69
C GLY A 87 0.48 -13.24 -11.58
N ASN A 88 -0.04 -13.32 -10.36
CA ASN A 88 -1.44 -13.59 -10.02
C ASN A 88 -2.24 -12.35 -9.57
N CYS A 89 -1.79 -11.13 -9.94
CA CYS A 89 -2.46 -9.90 -9.51
C CYS A 89 -3.86 -9.75 -10.15
N GLN A 90 -4.92 -9.81 -9.34
CA GLN A 90 -6.30 -9.59 -9.82
C GLN A 90 -6.55 -8.14 -10.28
N ASN A 91 -5.83 -7.18 -9.71
CA ASN A 91 -5.94 -5.75 -10.05
C ASN A 91 -4.78 -5.29 -10.96
N PHE A 92 -4.28 -6.16 -11.84
CA PHE A 92 -3.11 -5.86 -12.69
C PHE A 92 -3.35 -4.63 -13.58
N GLU A 93 -4.57 -4.41 -14.06
CA GLU A 93 -4.93 -3.29 -14.93
C GLU A 93 -4.67 -1.93 -14.27
N ILE A 94 -4.93 -1.77 -12.97
CA ILE A 94 -4.67 -0.51 -12.26
C ILE A 94 -3.30 -0.49 -11.55
N SER A 95 -2.79 -1.64 -11.12
CA SER A 95 -1.52 -1.73 -10.40
C SER A 95 -0.30 -1.67 -11.33
N GLN A 96 -0.39 -2.19 -12.55
CA GLN A 96 0.73 -2.26 -13.50
C GLN A 96 0.65 -1.22 -14.62
N MET A 97 -0.52 -0.64 -14.90
CA MET A 97 -0.68 0.37 -15.96
C MET A 97 0.33 1.52 -15.94
N PRO A 98 0.73 2.12 -14.80
CA PRO A 98 1.76 3.16 -14.81
C PRO A 98 3.11 2.68 -15.35
N LYS A 99 3.45 1.39 -15.19
CA LYS A 99 4.65 0.77 -15.75
C LYS A 99 4.45 0.46 -17.24
N ASP A 100 3.33 -0.18 -17.57
CA ASP A 100 3.11 -0.75 -18.92
C ASP A 100 2.74 0.32 -19.95
N ARG A 101 1.95 1.33 -19.54
CA ARG A 101 1.42 2.37 -20.42
C ARG A 101 1.97 3.77 -20.14
N LYS A 102 2.71 3.95 -19.04
CA LYS A 102 3.27 5.26 -18.59
C LYS A 102 2.21 6.33 -18.29
N ILE A 103 0.97 5.92 -18.04
CA ILE A 103 -0.16 6.82 -17.75
C ILE A 103 -0.46 6.82 -16.25
N ILE A 104 -0.77 8.01 -15.72
CA ILE A 104 -1.32 8.19 -14.37
C ILE A 104 -2.80 8.57 -14.52
N LEU A 105 -3.70 7.63 -14.21
CA LEU A 105 -5.15 7.88 -14.17
C LEU A 105 -5.62 8.16 -12.75
N GLY A 106 -6.80 8.78 -12.66
CA GLY A 106 -7.53 8.98 -11.41
C GLY A 106 -8.40 10.22 -11.47
N GLN A 107 -9.52 10.16 -10.77
CA GLN A 107 -10.34 11.33 -10.47
C GLN A 107 -9.66 12.10 -9.34
N ASP A 108 -9.64 13.43 -9.45
CA ASP A 108 -9.18 14.30 -8.36
C ASP A 108 -10.19 14.25 -7.22
N VAL A 109 -9.77 13.68 -6.09
CA VAL A 109 -10.58 13.57 -4.87
C VAL A 109 -9.69 13.92 -3.68
N SER A 110 -10.04 14.95 -2.95
CA SER A 110 -9.31 15.38 -1.75
C SER A 110 -9.46 14.38 -0.59
N PRO A 111 -8.51 14.37 0.37
CA PRO A 111 -8.65 13.63 1.62
C PRO A 111 -9.98 13.91 2.35
N GLU A 112 -10.41 15.17 2.38
CA GLU A 112 -11.67 15.61 3.00
C GLU A 112 -12.89 14.97 2.31
N GLU A 113 -12.90 14.90 0.99
CA GLU A 113 -13.96 14.25 0.22
C GLU A 113 -14.04 12.76 0.51
N ILE A 114 -12.91 12.07 0.71
CA ILE A 114 -12.90 10.66 1.11
C ILE A 114 -13.54 10.48 2.48
N VAL A 115 -13.13 11.28 3.47
CA VAL A 115 -13.67 11.19 4.82
C VAL A 115 -15.17 11.52 4.83
N MET A 116 -15.59 12.56 4.12
CA MET A 116 -17.01 12.89 3.96
C MET A 116 -17.80 11.76 3.30
N ALA A 117 -17.23 11.12 2.27
CA ALA A 117 -17.88 9.99 1.59
C ALA A 117 -18.02 8.77 2.53
N ALA A 118 -16.99 8.47 3.34
CA ALA A 118 -17.04 7.42 4.34
C ALA A 118 -18.15 7.69 5.39
N LYS A 119 -18.21 8.91 5.93
CA LYS A 119 -19.28 9.34 6.86
C LYS A 119 -20.66 9.20 6.25
N ARG A 120 -20.87 9.74 5.04
CA ARG A 120 -22.17 9.68 4.33
C ARG A 120 -22.66 8.27 4.08
N ASN A 121 -21.74 7.31 3.96
CA ASN A 121 -22.06 5.90 3.74
C ASN A 121 -22.14 5.09 5.05
N ASN A 122 -22.02 5.73 6.22
CA ASN A 122 -21.97 5.07 7.52
C ASN A 122 -20.87 3.99 7.59
N CYS A 123 -19.71 4.27 7.00
CA CYS A 123 -18.56 3.38 7.11
C CYS A 123 -17.82 3.64 8.43
N GLU A 124 -17.51 2.58 9.16
CA GLU A 124 -16.72 2.66 10.39
C GLU A 124 -15.21 2.76 10.10
N SER A 125 -14.81 2.40 8.88
CA SER A 125 -13.42 2.46 8.45
C SER A 125 -13.23 2.94 7.00
N ILE A 126 -12.03 3.42 6.71
CA ILE A 126 -11.51 3.63 5.35
C ILE A 126 -10.45 2.57 5.08
N ALA A 127 -10.59 1.85 3.96
CA ALA A 127 -9.65 0.83 3.52
C ALA A 127 -8.80 1.33 2.35
N TYR A 128 -7.50 1.40 2.55
CA TYR A 128 -6.53 1.74 1.51
C TYR A 128 -6.05 0.42 0.88
N THR A 129 -6.51 0.11 -0.33
CA THR A 129 -6.54 -1.27 -0.86
C THR A 129 -6.42 -1.33 -2.39
N TYR A 130 -6.79 -2.46 -2.99
CA TYR A 130 -6.78 -2.87 -4.41
C TYR A 130 -5.40 -2.89 -5.10
N THR A 131 -4.57 -1.87 -4.89
CA THR A 131 -3.20 -1.81 -5.40
C THR A 131 -2.17 -2.01 -4.29
N GLU A 132 -1.60 -0.94 -3.75
CA GLU A 132 -0.70 -0.99 -2.60
C GLU A 132 -0.70 0.36 -1.87
N PRO A 133 -1.21 0.48 -0.64
CA PRO A 133 -1.30 1.76 0.08
C PRO A 133 0.05 2.43 0.32
N THR A 134 1.13 1.65 0.46
CA THR A 134 2.48 2.20 0.65
C THR A 134 2.89 3.15 -0.46
N ILE A 135 2.50 2.93 -1.72
CA ILE A 135 2.98 3.77 -2.84
C ILE A 135 2.27 5.13 -2.95
N PHE A 136 1.08 5.25 -2.37
CA PHE A 136 0.31 6.50 -2.27
C PHE A 136 0.24 7.02 -0.82
N PHE A 137 1.31 6.75 -0.06
CA PHE A 137 1.43 7.05 1.37
C PHE A 137 0.97 8.44 1.77
N GLU A 138 1.40 9.50 1.08
CA GLU A 138 1.05 10.88 1.47
C GLU A 138 -0.47 11.11 1.44
N TYR A 139 -1.15 10.52 0.46
CA TYR A 139 -2.60 10.63 0.33
C TYR A 139 -3.31 9.81 1.40
N ALA A 140 -2.81 8.60 1.68
CA ALA A 140 -3.33 7.75 2.75
C ALA A 140 -3.12 8.39 4.14
N TYR A 141 -1.95 8.98 4.39
CA TYR A 141 -1.58 9.63 5.64
C TYR A 141 -2.46 10.86 5.93
N ASP A 142 -2.60 11.77 4.95
CA ASP A 142 -3.45 12.94 5.12
C ASP A 142 -4.92 12.56 5.31
N THR A 143 -5.40 11.56 4.56
CA THR A 143 -6.77 11.02 4.74
C THR A 143 -6.95 10.39 6.11
N ALA A 144 -5.98 9.60 6.58
CA ALA A 144 -6.05 8.91 7.86
C ALA A 144 -6.07 9.87 9.06
N LYS A 145 -5.32 10.97 8.96
CA LYS A 145 -5.34 12.06 9.95
C LYS A 145 -6.72 12.68 10.09
N LEU A 146 -7.39 12.92 8.97
CA LEU A 146 -8.74 13.48 8.96
C LEU A 146 -9.77 12.46 9.44
N ALA A 147 -9.71 11.22 8.96
CA ALA A 147 -10.61 10.15 9.35
C ALA A 147 -10.61 9.93 10.88
N ARG A 148 -9.43 9.95 11.50
CA ARG A 148 -9.29 9.80 12.96
C ARG A 148 -10.01 10.89 13.74
N LYS A 149 -10.03 12.14 13.27
CA LYS A 149 -10.76 13.25 13.92
C LYS A 149 -12.27 13.02 13.92
N GLU A 150 -12.75 12.28 12.93
CA GLU A 150 -14.16 11.93 12.75
C GLU A 150 -14.54 10.58 13.38
N GLY A 151 -13.61 9.95 14.11
CA GLY A 151 -13.82 8.63 14.72
C GLY A 151 -13.83 7.46 13.73
N ILE A 152 -13.45 7.68 12.46
CA ILE A 152 -13.37 6.65 11.43
C ILE A 152 -12.00 5.96 11.51
N LYS A 153 -12.02 4.63 11.53
CA LYS A 153 -10.82 3.78 11.59
C LYS A 153 -10.10 3.72 10.24
N ASN A 154 -8.78 3.54 10.25
CA ASN A 154 -8.02 3.37 9.02
C ASN A 154 -7.44 1.96 8.93
N VAL A 155 -7.61 1.33 7.76
CA VAL A 155 -7.10 -0.02 7.52
C VAL A 155 -6.30 -0.10 6.23
N PHE A 156 -5.15 -0.77 6.28
CA PHE A 156 -4.33 -1.05 5.10
C PHE A 156 -4.57 -2.49 4.63
N VAL A 157 -4.75 -2.69 3.33
CA VAL A 157 -4.64 -4.01 2.69
C VAL A 157 -3.40 -3.97 1.82
N THR A 158 -2.32 -4.60 2.28
CA THR A 158 -0.96 -4.32 1.81
C THR A 158 -0.15 -5.60 1.59
N ASN A 159 0.81 -5.52 0.68
CA ASN A 159 1.86 -6.52 0.52
C ASN A 159 2.95 -6.46 1.61
N GLY A 160 2.84 -5.52 2.57
CA GLY A 160 3.72 -5.44 3.72
C GLY A 160 5.11 -4.91 3.41
N TYR A 161 5.35 -4.29 2.25
CA TYR A 161 6.69 -3.85 1.86
C TYR A 161 7.05 -2.42 2.32
N ILE A 162 6.25 -1.83 3.20
CA ILE A 162 6.53 -0.54 3.86
C ILE A 162 7.79 -0.63 4.72
N THR A 163 8.56 0.45 4.80
CA THR A 163 9.74 0.54 5.68
C THR A 163 9.36 0.91 7.11
N GLU A 164 10.29 0.70 8.05
CA GLU A 164 10.10 1.04 9.45
C GLU A 164 9.79 2.52 9.65
N GLU A 165 10.58 3.39 9.02
CA GLU A 165 10.41 4.84 9.10
C GLU A 165 9.01 5.30 8.66
N ALA A 166 8.48 4.70 7.59
CA ALA A 166 7.15 5.04 7.08
C ALA A 166 6.03 4.45 7.94
N LEU A 167 6.20 3.23 8.45
CA LEU A 167 5.20 2.59 9.29
C LEU A 167 5.08 3.28 10.65
N VAL A 168 6.20 3.67 11.27
CA VAL A 168 6.21 4.42 12.54
C VAL A 168 5.49 5.76 12.38
N GLU A 169 5.69 6.45 11.26
CA GLU A 169 5.05 7.74 10.99
C GLU A 169 3.52 7.63 10.91
N ILE A 170 2.99 6.59 10.24
CA ILE A 170 1.53 6.39 10.10
C ILE A 170 0.89 5.61 11.25
N LYS A 171 1.67 5.11 12.21
CA LYS A 171 1.19 4.30 13.34
C LYS A 171 0.12 5.00 14.19
N PRO A 172 0.31 6.24 14.68
CA PRO A 172 -0.86 7.01 15.13
C PRO A 172 -1.71 7.17 13.88
N TYR A 173 -3.01 7.00 13.81
CA TYR A 173 -3.81 7.01 12.56
C TYR A 173 -4.06 5.65 11.91
N LEU A 174 -3.11 4.70 11.85
CA LEU A 174 -3.38 3.35 11.31
C LEU A 174 -3.87 2.38 12.40
N ASP A 175 -5.09 1.87 12.27
CA ASP A 175 -5.72 1.02 13.29
C ASP A 175 -5.53 -0.49 13.00
N ALA A 176 -5.61 -0.90 11.73
CA ALA A 176 -5.42 -2.28 11.32
C ALA A 176 -4.71 -2.44 9.97
N ALA A 177 -4.12 -3.61 9.75
CA ALA A 177 -3.60 -4.00 8.44
C ALA A 177 -3.92 -5.48 8.15
N ASN A 178 -4.48 -5.74 6.98
CA ASN A 178 -4.37 -7.05 6.36
C ASN A 178 -3.08 -7.11 5.54
N ILE A 179 -2.18 -8.03 5.89
CA ILE A 179 -0.88 -8.15 5.24
C ILE A 179 -0.83 -9.46 4.45
N ASP A 180 -0.56 -9.34 3.16
CA ASP A 180 -0.34 -10.47 2.27
C ASP A 180 1.04 -11.11 2.50
N LEU A 181 1.11 -12.17 3.31
CA LEU A 181 2.25 -13.07 3.32
C LEU A 181 2.05 -14.10 2.20
N LYS A 182 2.60 -13.83 1.02
CA LYS A 182 2.27 -14.58 -0.19
C LYS A 182 2.94 -15.96 -0.25
N SER A 183 4.03 -16.15 0.51
CA SER A 183 4.81 -17.38 0.58
C SER A 183 5.90 -17.20 1.65
N PHE A 184 6.46 -18.27 2.19
CA PHE A 184 7.73 -18.30 2.94
C PHE A 184 8.95 -18.64 2.05
N SER A 185 8.81 -18.57 0.73
CA SER A 185 9.88 -18.81 -0.24
C SER A 185 10.42 -17.50 -0.83
N GLU A 186 11.71 -17.23 -0.65
CA GLU A 186 12.41 -16.13 -1.35
C GLU A 186 12.32 -16.28 -2.88
N ASP A 187 12.28 -17.52 -3.37
CA ASP A 187 12.19 -17.81 -4.79
C ASP A 187 10.84 -17.40 -5.37
N PHE A 188 9.74 -17.62 -4.63
CA PHE A 188 8.41 -17.15 -4.99
C PHE A 188 8.40 -15.61 -5.05
N TYR A 189 8.92 -14.94 -4.02
CA TYR A 189 8.95 -13.47 -4.00
C TYR A 189 9.75 -12.89 -5.16
N ARG A 190 10.92 -13.47 -5.47
CA ARG A 190 11.77 -13.00 -6.56
C ARG A 190 11.13 -13.22 -7.92
N LYS A 191 10.64 -14.43 -8.20
CA LYS A 191 10.15 -14.83 -9.53
C LYS A 191 8.71 -14.38 -9.80
N ASN A 192 7.82 -14.55 -8.81
CA ASN A 192 6.40 -14.25 -8.97
C ASN A 192 6.06 -12.82 -8.56
N CYS A 193 6.67 -12.26 -7.51
CA CYS A 193 6.30 -10.93 -7.00
C CYS A 193 7.22 -9.79 -7.46
N GLY A 194 8.45 -10.10 -7.90
CA GLY A 194 9.48 -9.08 -8.16
C GLY A 194 9.95 -8.37 -6.89
N ALA A 195 9.99 -9.07 -5.78
CA ALA A 195 10.32 -8.55 -4.45
C ALA A 195 11.18 -9.56 -3.65
N ARG A 196 11.42 -9.28 -2.37
CA ARG A 196 12.11 -10.17 -1.42
C ARG A 196 11.18 -10.49 -0.25
N LEU A 197 11.32 -11.66 0.37
CA LEU A 197 10.47 -12.07 1.48
C LEU A 197 10.86 -11.32 2.77
N LYS A 198 12.15 -11.19 3.08
CA LYS A 198 12.60 -10.61 4.35
C LYS A 198 11.91 -9.28 4.74
N PRO A 199 11.78 -8.26 3.86
CA PRO A 199 11.13 -7.01 4.24
C PRO A 199 9.65 -7.17 4.64
N VAL A 200 8.93 -8.14 4.06
CA VAL A 200 7.54 -8.44 4.45
C VAL A 200 7.50 -9.02 5.87
N LEU A 201 8.37 -9.99 6.17
CA LEU A 201 8.45 -10.58 7.51
C LEU A 201 8.86 -9.55 8.57
N ASP A 202 9.81 -8.67 8.26
CA ASP A 202 10.24 -7.59 9.15
C ASP A 202 9.07 -6.62 9.42
N SER A 203 8.34 -6.24 8.36
CA SER A 203 7.16 -5.38 8.46
C SER A 203 6.04 -5.99 9.29
N ILE A 204 5.72 -7.28 9.11
CA ILE A 204 4.73 -7.99 9.94
C ILE A 204 5.10 -7.93 11.42
N ARG A 205 6.37 -8.20 11.76
CA ARG A 205 6.85 -8.11 13.15
C ARG A 205 6.73 -6.70 13.72
N LEU A 206 7.03 -5.69 12.90
CA LEU A 206 6.95 -4.29 13.31
C LEU A 206 5.50 -3.83 13.50
N HIS A 207 4.56 -4.21 12.63
CA HIS A 207 3.13 -3.90 12.86
C HIS A 207 2.66 -4.46 14.22
N LYS A 208 3.03 -5.71 14.52
CA LYS A 208 2.72 -6.34 15.80
C LYS A 208 3.35 -5.62 16.98
N SER A 209 4.63 -5.26 16.91
CA SER A 209 5.32 -4.56 18.02
C SER A 209 4.79 -3.14 18.25
N LEU A 210 4.28 -2.49 17.20
CA LEU A 210 3.64 -1.18 17.28
C LEU A 210 2.19 -1.23 17.79
N GLY A 211 1.63 -2.42 18.00
CA GLY A 211 0.25 -2.61 18.47
C GLY A 211 -0.80 -2.28 17.42
N ILE A 212 -0.45 -2.34 16.13
CA ILE A 212 -1.42 -2.24 15.02
C ILE A 212 -2.11 -3.60 14.91
N TRP A 213 -3.44 -3.62 14.78
CA TRP A 213 -4.15 -4.89 14.58
C TRP A 213 -3.72 -5.51 13.25
N ILE A 214 -3.37 -6.80 13.24
CA ILE A 214 -2.98 -7.49 12.00
C ILE A 214 -3.79 -8.75 11.79
N GLU A 215 -4.16 -8.97 10.53
CA GLU A 215 -4.56 -10.27 10.01
C GLU A 215 -3.69 -10.59 8.80
N ILE A 216 -3.28 -11.85 8.67
CA ILE A 216 -2.37 -12.27 7.60
C ILE A 216 -3.15 -13.07 6.59
N THR A 217 -3.01 -12.71 5.31
CA THR A 217 -3.62 -13.43 4.20
C THR A 217 -2.55 -14.12 3.38
N THR A 218 -2.80 -15.38 3.04
CA THR A 218 -2.00 -16.13 2.07
C THR A 218 -2.94 -16.69 1.00
N LEU A 219 -2.87 -16.14 -0.20
CA LEU A 219 -3.56 -16.72 -1.35
C LEU A 219 -2.84 -18.00 -1.78
N ILE A 220 -3.52 -19.13 -1.70
CA ILE A 220 -2.99 -20.42 -2.16
C ILE A 220 -3.09 -20.50 -3.68
N ILE A 221 -1.96 -20.75 -4.32
CA ILE A 221 -1.79 -20.86 -5.76
C ILE A 221 -1.22 -22.26 -6.04
N PRO A 222 -1.98 -23.12 -6.73
CA PRO A 222 -1.55 -24.47 -7.02
C PRO A 222 -0.15 -24.50 -7.66
N THR A 223 0.68 -25.44 -7.22
CA THR A 223 2.08 -25.65 -7.65
C THR A 223 3.09 -24.58 -7.27
N LEU A 224 2.66 -23.44 -6.69
CA LEU A 224 3.57 -22.35 -6.34
C LEU A 224 3.78 -22.18 -4.83
N ASN A 225 2.73 -22.31 -4.02
CA ASN A 225 2.80 -22.13 -2.56
C ASN A 225 1.79 -23.00 -1.78
N ASP A 226 1.37 -24.13 -2.36
CA ASP A 226 0.34 -25.03 -1.82
C ASP A 226 0.88 -26.30 -1.15
N SER A 227 2.22 -26.44 -1.01
CA SER A 227 2.80 -27.61 -0.36
C SER A 227 2.58 -27.59 1.16
N GLU A 228 2.40 -28.76 1.77
CA GLU A 228 2.25 -28.86 3.23
C GLU A 228 3.45 -28.29 4.00
N GLU A 229 4.67 -28.45 3.47
CA GLU A 229 5.88 -27.89 4.09
C GLU A 229 5.82 -26.36 4.15
N GLU A 230 5.34 -25.72 3.09
CA GLU A 230 5.20 -24.27 3.01
C GLU A 230 4.15 -23.76 4.00
N LEU A 231 3.02 -24.46 4.13
CA LEU A 231 1.91 -24.06 4.99
C LEU A 231 2.13 -24.29 6.48
N ARG A 232 3.18 -25.02 6.88
CA ARG A 232 3.53 -25.29 8.29
C ARG A 232 4.54 -24.30 8.88
N LYS A 233 5.12 -23.41 8.09
CA LYS A 233 6.09 -22.39 8.54
C LYS A 233 5.42 -21.23 9.28
#